data_AF-A0A3M1PSI0-F1
#
_entry.id   AF-A0A3M1PSI0-F1
#
_cell.length_a   1.000
_cell.length_b   1.000
_cell.length_c   1.000
_cell.angle_alpha   90.00
_cell.angle_beta   90.00
_cell.angle_gamma   90.00
#
_symmetry.space_group_name_H-M   'P 1'
#
loop_
_entity.id
_entity.type
_entity.pdbx_description
1 polymer ?
#
loop_
_entity_poly.entity_id
_entity_poly.type
_entity_poly.pdbx_seq_one_letter_code
_entity_poly.pdbx_strand_id
1 'polypeptide(L)' 'MPNVLNFSALFLVEPAVSAAQDGAGISLSAVVIIGFLAAVGLGSVAWYNSRRPVGWEDKERPDFVPDVDPNPDV' A
#
# COMPACT_ATOMS: atom_id res chain seq x y z
N MET A 1 0.50 48.70 -25.75
CA MET A 1 1.64 47.83 -26.12
C MET A 1 1.22 46.40 -25.82
N PRO A 2 1.35 45.42 -26.74
CA PRO A 2 0.85 44.07 -26.51
C PRO A 2 1.72 43.37 -25.46
N ASN A 3 1.08 42.73 -24.49
CA ASN A 3 1.72 41.96 -23.45
C ASN A 3 2.21 40.63 -24.04
N VAL A 4 3.51 40.56 -24.38
CA VAL A 4 4.11 39.33 -24.90
C VAL A 4 4.28 38.34 -23.75
N LEU A 5 3.36 37.39 -23.66
CA LEU A 5 3.50 36.25 -22.76
C LEU A 5 4.78 35.50 -23.14
N ASN A 6 5.69 35.37 -22.17
CA ASN A 6 7.02 34.82 -22.33
C ASN A 6 6.96 33.32 -22.69
N PHE A 7 7.06 33.01 -23.99
CA PHE A 7 7.04 31.64 -24.53
C PHE A 7 8.16 30.75 -23.94
N SER A 8 9.25 31.36 -23.46
CA SER A 8 10.35 30.65 -22.80
C SER A 8 9.95 30.02 -21.46
N ALA A 9 8.94 30.58 -20.77
CA ALA A 9 8.42 30.00 -19.53
C ALA A 9 7.61 28.71 -19.78
N LEU A 10 6.98 28.60 -20.94
CA LEU A 10 6.21 27.40 -21.32
C LEU A 10 7.12 26.20 -21.59
N PHE A 11 8.26 26.44 -22.25
CA PHE A 11 9.24 25.39 -22.61
C PHE A 11 10.01 24.80 -21.42
N LEU A 12 10.11 25.53 -20.30
CA LEU A 12 10.82 25.06 -19.10
C LEU A 12 9.91 24.34 -18.08
N VAL A 13 8.59 24.47 -18.18
CA VAL A 13 7.64 23.82 -17.26
C VAL A 13 7.43 22.34 -17.61
N GLU A 14 7.48 21.98 -18.89
CA GLU A 14 7.27 20.61 -19.37
C GLU A 14 8.28 19.58 -18.81
N PRO A 15 9.61 19.79 -18.85
CA PRO A 15 10.56 18.80 -18.33
C PRO A 15 10.48 18.65 -16.80
N ALA A 16 10.18 19.74 -16.08
CA ALA A 16 10.04 19.71 -14.63
C ALA A 16 8.76 18.97 -14.18
N VAL A 17 7.65 19.15 -14.91
CA VAL A 17 6.40 18.42 -14.67
C VAL A 17 6.56 16.94 -14.99
N SER A 18 7.21 16.58 -16.11
CA SER A 18 7.45 15.18 -16.48
C SER A 18 8.32 14.46 -15.45
N ALA A 19 9.42 15.07 -15.01
CA ALA A 19 10.30 14.48 -14.00
C ALA A 19 9.62 14.32 -12.63
N ALA A 20 8.75 15.25 -12.25
CA ALA A 20 7.93 15.12 -11.05
C ALA A 20 6.88 14.00 -11.17
N GLN A 21 6.30 13.82 -12.37
CA GLN A 21 5.29 12.79 -12.65
C GLN A 21 5.88 11.38 -12.64
N ASP A 22 7.11 11.21 -13.13
CA ASP A 22 7.80 9.92 -13.15
C ASP A 22 8.16 9.44 -11.72
N GLY A 23 8.69 10.34 -10.88
CA GLY A 23 9.00 10.02 -9.49
C GLY A 23 7.75 9.80 -8.62
N ALA A 24 6.72 10.63 -8.81
CA ALA A 24 5.46 10.52 -8.07
C ALA A 24 4.67 9.26 -8.44
N GLY A 25 4.67 8.86 -9.72
CA GLY A 25 4.02 7.63 -10.19
C GLY A 25 4.63 6.39 -9.57
N ILE A 26 5.96 6.24 -9.63
CA ILE A 26 6.66 5.06 -9.09
C ILE A 26 6.50 4.98 -7.56
N SER A 27 6.65 6.10 -6.86
CA SER A 27 6.51 6.13 -5.40
C SER A 27 5.09 5.82 -4.94
N LEU A 28 4.06 6.37 -5.60
CA LEU A 28 2.66 6.05 -5.29
C LEU A 28 2.35 4.57 -5.54
N SER A 29 2.77 4.02 -6.68
CA SER A 29 2.59 2.60 -6.99
C SER A 29 3.29 1.71 -5.96
N ALA A 30 4.50 2.05 -5.55
CA ALA A 30 5.23 1.32 -4.52
C ALA A 30 4.49 1.31 -3.18
N VAL A 31 4.01 2.47 -2.71
CA VAL A 31 3.24 2.58 -1.47
C VAL A 31 1.95 1.77 -1.53
N VAL A 32 1.22 1.82 -2.64
CA VAL A 32 -0.02 1.04 -2.82
C VAL A 32 0.26 -0.46 -2.77
N ILE A 33 1.30 -0.94 -3.46
CA ILE A 33 1.65 -2.36 -3.48
C ILE A 33 2.08 -2.83 -2.09
N ILE A 34 3.01 -2.11 -1.44
CA ILE A 34 3.51 -2.48 -0.12
C ILE A 34 2.39 -2.42 0.91
N GLY A 35 1.57 -1.37 0.89
CA GLY A 35 0.42 -1.21 1.78
C GLY A 35 -0.61 -2.31 1.59
N PHE A 36 -0.91 -2.69 0.34
CA PHE A 36 -1.82 -3.80 0.04
C PHE A 36 -1.26 -5.15 0.52
N LEU A 37 0.02 -5.44 0.26
CA LEU A 37 0.67 -6.66 0.74
C LEU A 37 0.68 -6.74 2.27
N ALA A 38 0.95 -5.62 2.95
CA ALA A 38 0.88 -5.53 4.40
C ALA A 38 -0.54 -5.76 4.90
N ALA A 39 -1.55 -5.16 4.27
CA ALA A 39 -2.95 -5.33 4.64
C ALA A 39 -3.45 -6.77 4.46
N VAL A 40 -3.13 -7.41 3.32
CA VAL A 40 -3.49 -8.81 3.06
C VAL A 40 -2.75 -9.74 4.02
N GLY A 41 -1.45 -9.51 4.23
CA GLY A 41 -0.64 -10.32 5.13
C GLY A 41 -1.12 -10.25 6.57
N LEU A 42 -1.14 -9.05 7.15
CA LEU A 42 -1.57 -8.84 8.54
C LEU A 42 -3.04 -9.19 8.75
N GLY A 43 -3.91 -8.85 7.79
CA GLY A 43 -5.33 -9.20 7.84
C GLY A 43 -5.56 -10.71 7.81
N SER A 44 -4.80 -11.45 6.98
CA SER A 44 -4.85 -12.91 6.95
C SER A 44 -4.42 -13.53 8.28
N VAL A 45 -3.30 -13.05 8.85
CA VAL A 45 -2.83 -13.50 10.16
C VAL A 45 -3.88 -13.23 11.23
N ALA A 46 -4.46 -12.03 11.26
CA ALA A 46 -5.50 -11.66 12.22
C ALA A 46 -6.75 -12.53 12.08
N TRP A 47 -7.20 -12.80 10.84
CA TRP A 47 -8.37 -13.63 10.59
C TRP A 47 -8.18 -15.07 11.07
N TYR A 48 -7.04 -15.67 10.78
CA TYR A 48 -6.71 -17.04 11.17
C TYR A 48 -6.49 -17.23 12.68
N ASN A 49 -6.13 -16.16 13.41
CA ASN A 49 -6.06 -16.15 14.88
C ASN A 49 -7.38 -15.68 15.52
N SER A 50 -8.40 -15.33 14.73
CA SER A 50 -9.72 -14.93 15.23
C SER A 50 -10.63 -16.13 15.49
N ARG A 51 -11.80 -15.88 16.11
CA ARG A 51 -12.81 -16.93 16.33
C ARG A 51 -13.32 -17.46 14.99
N ARG A 52 -13.36 -18.79 14.86
CA ARG A 52 -13.84 -19.47 13.65
C ARG A 52 -15.34 -19.22 13.45
N PRO A 53 -15.80 -18.98 12.21
CA PRO A 53 -17.23 -18.86 11.92
C PRO A 53 -17.94 -20.21 12.03
N VAL A 54 -19.27 -20.17 12.09
CA VAL A 54 -20.10 -21.37 12.22
C VAL A 54 -19.90 -22.36 11.07
N GLY A 55 -19.73 -23.65 11.39
CA GLY A 55 -19.44 -24.71 10.42
C GLY A 55 -17.96 -24.80 10.00
N TRP A 56 -17.07 -24.07 10.66
CA TRP A 56 -15.62 -24.05 10.44
C TRP A 56 -14.82 -24.30 11.71
N GLU A 57 -15.48 -24.72 12.79
CA GLU A 57 -14.88 -24.97 14.10
C GLU A 57 -13.83 -26.08 14.03
N ASP A 58 -14.02 -27.09 13.19
CA ASP A 58 -13.10 -28.23 13.04
C ASP A 58 -11.93 -27.95 12.09
N LYS A 59 -11.86 -26.77 11.46
CA LYS A 59 -10.81 -26.44 10.50
C LYS A 59 -9.57 -25.89 11.20
N GLU A 60 -8.46 -26.59 11.06
CA GLU A 60 -7.17 -26.13 11.55
C GLU A 60 -6.65 -24.91 10.79
N ARG A 61 -5.86 -24.12 11.52
CA ARG A 61 -5.14 -22.96 10.99
C ARG A 61 -3.97 -23.45 10.14
N PRO A 62 -3.66 -22.83 8.98
CA PRO A 62 -2.52 -23.25 8.18
C PRO A 62 -1.19 -23.08 8.91
N ASP A 63 -0.25 -24.02 8.70
CA ASP A 63 1.04 -24.08 9.41
C ASP A 63 1.94 -22.85 9.18
N PHE A 64 1.81 -22.19 8.04
CA PHE A 64 2.62 -21.02 7.69
C PHE A 64 2.14 -19.73 8.38
N VAL A 65 0.95 -19.74 8.98
CA VAL A 65 0.46 -18.59 9.74
C VAL A 65 1.15 -18.65 11.13
N PRO A 66 1.67 -17.55 11.66
CA PRO A 66 2.14 -17.48 13.05
C PRO A 66 0.96 -17.40 14.02
N ASP A 67 1.05 -18.16 15.12
CA ASP A 67 0.10 -18.05 16.22
C ASP A 67 0.42 -16.78 17.02
N VAL A 68 -0.60 -16.00 17.34
CA VAL A 68 -0.43 -14.70 18.01
C VAL A 68 -1.19 -14.73 19.32
N ASP A 69 -0.46 -14.98 20.40
CA ASP A 69 -0.99 -14.88 21.76
C ASP A 69 -1.07 -13.40 22.18
N PRO A 70 -2.26 -12.86 22.49
CA PRO A 70 -2.38 -11.50 23.01
C PRO A 70 -1.79 -11.32 24.42
N ASN A 71 -1.39 -12.41 25.09
CA ASN A 71 -0.94 -12.38 26.47
C ASN A 71 0.27 -13.31 26.71
N PRO A 72 1.45 -12.95 26.19
CA PRO A 72 2.62 -13.83 26.17
C PRO A 72 3.21 -14.17 27.56
N ASP A 73 2.80 -13.49 28.63
CA ASP A 73 3.54 -13.47 29.90
C ASP A 73 2.68 -13.64 31.18
N VAL A 74 1.43 -14.10 31.11
CA VAL A 74 0.65 -14.49 32.31
C VAL A 74 0.01 -15.87 32.23
#